data_AF-A0AAJ1ATW2-F1
#
_entry.id   AF-A0AAJ1ATW2-F1
#
_cell.length_a   1.000
_cell.length_b   1.000
_cell.length_c   1.000
_cell.angle_alpha   90.00
_cell.angle_beta   90.00
_cell.angle_gamma   90.00
#
_symmetry.space_group_name_H-M   'P 1'
#
loop_
_entity.id
_entity.type
_entity.pdbx_description
1 polymer ?
#
loop_
_entity_poly.entity_id
_entity_poly.type
_entity_poly.pdbx_seq_one_letter_code
_entity_poly.pdbx_strand_id
1 'polypeptide(L)'
;MRQAEFAELSREVMPVLDKLTEIAGQHGTAEKLVSITLSAEGYIHFTVHDSGMCLSRLKREDAPELEIRKQLSQEMGREEN
;
A
#
# COMPACT_ATOMS: atom_id res chain seq x y z
N MET A 1 -19.05 -6.77 -12.04
CA MET A 1 -19.66 -6.57 -10.72
C MET A 1 -20.83 -5.61 -10.88
N ARG A 2 -21.98 -5.93 -10.29
CA ARG A 2 -23.16 -5.05 -10.25
C ARG A 2 -23.04 -4.05 -9.09
N GLN A 3 -23.78 -2.94 -9.15
CA GLN A 3 -23.74 -1.91 -8.11
C GLN A 3 -24.14 -2.44 -6.73
N ALA A 4 -25.13 -3.33 -6.65
CA ALA A 4 -25.55 -3.96 -5.40
C ALA A 4 -24.45 -4.83 -4.77
N GLU A 5 -23.75 -5.63 -5.59
CA GLU A 5 -22.62 -6.45 -5.16
C GLU A 5 -21.47 -5.57 -4.64
N PHE A 6 -21.19 -4.43 -5.29
CA PHE A 6 -20.19 -3.48 -4.83
C PHE A 6 -20.59 -2.81 -3.50
N ALA A 7 -21.87 -2.49 -3.31
CA ALA A 7 -22.37 -1.90 -2.08
C ALA A 7 -22.27 -2.86 -0.90
N GLU A 8 -22.57 -4.15 -1.11
CA GLU A 8 -22.38 -5.20 -0.10
C GLU A 8 -20.91 -5.37 0.24
N LEU A 9 -20.04 -5.51 -0.77
CA LEU A 9 -18.59 -5.58 -0.58
C LEU A 9 -18.05 -4.36 0.17
N SER A 10 -18.52 -3.16 -0.16
CA SER A 10 -18.08 -1.93 0.50
C SER A 10 -18.42 -1.93 2.00
N ARG A 11 -19.60 -2.43 2.39
CA ARG A 11 -19.99 -2.54 3.81
C ARG A 11 -19.06 -3.47 4.60
N GLU A 12 -18.59 -4.55 3.97
CA GLU A 12 -17.65 -5.48 4.59
C GLU A 12 -16.21 -4.94 4.60
N VAL A 13 -15.81 -4.20 3.57
CA VAL A 13 -14.44 -3.68 3.41
C VAL A 13 -14.20 -2.43 4.25
N MET A 14 -15.18 -1.53 4.41
CA MET A 14 -15.00 -0.26 5.13
C MET A 14 -14.44 -0.43 6.55
N PRO A 15 -14.94 -1.35 7.41
CA PRO A 15 -14.36 -1.56 8.74
C PRO A 15 -12.89 -2.01 8.71
N VAL A 16 -12.49 -2.76 7.67
CA VAL A 16 -11.09 -3.17 7.48
C VAL A 16 -10.23 -1.96 7.10
N LEU A 17 -10.72 -1.07 6.24
CA LEU A 17 -10.04 0.17 5.88
C LEU A 17 -9.91 1.13 7.07
N ASP A 18 -10.93 1.24 7.91
CA ASP A 18 -10.88 2.01 9.14
C ASP A 18 -9.79 1.46 10.08
N LYS A 19 -9.71 0.13 10.21
CA LYS A 19 -8.68 -0.51 11.04
C LYS A 19 -7.27 -0.27 10.50
N LEU A 20 -7.09 -0.33 9.19
CA LEU A 20 -5.81 -0.04 8.55
C LEU A 20 -5.39 1.42 8.76
N THR A 21 -6.35 2.34 8.71
CA THR A 21 -6.13 3.76 8.98
C THR A 21 -5.69 3.98 10.44
N GLU A 22 -6.32 3.31 11.41
CA GLU A 22 -5.92 3.35 12.81
C GLU A 22 -4.48 2.84 13.01
N ILE A 23 -4.13 1.70 12.41
CA ILE A 23 -2.78 1.12 12.50
C ILE A 23 -1.76 2.08 11.88
N ALA A 24 -2.04 2.64 10.70
CA ALA A 24 -1.18 3.64 10.08
C ALA A 24 -0.93 4.84 11.01
N GLY A 25 -1.99 5.33 11.67
CA GLY A 25 -1.86 6.42 12.63
C GLY A 25 -1.00 6.08 13.85
N GLN A 26 -1.11 4.86 14.39
CA GLN A 26 -0.29 4.39 15.51
C GLN A 26 1.21 4.33 15.17
N HIS A 27 1.56 4.15 13.90
CA HIS A 27 2.94 4.04 13.42
C HIS A 27 3.46 5.32 12.75
N GLY A 28 2.80 6.47 12.96
CA GLY A 28 3.26 7.76 12.45
C GLY A 28 3.12 7.92 10.93
N THR A 29 2.24 7.14 10.31
CA THR A 29 1.90 7.27 8.88
C THR A 29 0.50 7.85 8.64
N ALA A 30 -0.18 8.36 9.68
CA ALA A 30 -1.51 9.00 9.57
C ALA A 30 -1.57 10.11 8.51
N GLU A 31 -0.51 10.91 8.38
CA GLU A 31 -0.46 12.04 7.45
C GLU A 31 0.02 11.62 6.04
N LYS A 32 0.44 10.37 5.87
CA LYS A 32 0.94 9.86 4.59
C LYS A 32 -0.19 9.19 3.82
N LEU A 33 -0.20 9.41 2.52
CA LEU A 33 -1.02 8.61 1.64
C LEU A 33 -0.52 7.15 1.68
N VAL A 34 -1.44 6.21 1.83
CA VAL A 34 -1.16 4.77 1.80
C VAL A 34 -2.03 4.12 0.73
N SER A 35 -1.44 3.26 -0.10
CA SER A 35 -2.15 2.51 -1.13
C SER A 35 -2.06 1.02 -0.85
N ILE A 36 -3.16 0.29 -1.07
CA ILE A 36 -3.23 -1.16 -0.94
C ILE A 36 -3.87 -1.73 -2.20
N THR A 37 -3.18 -2.67 -2.84
CA THR A 37 -3.71 -3.48 -3.95
C THR A 37 -3.75 -4.94 -3.52
N LEU A 38 -4.85 -5.62 -3.81
CA LEU A 38 -5.09 -7.01 -3.42
C LEU A 38 -5.65 -7.78 -4.62
N SER A 39 -5.34 -9.08 -4.71
CA SER A 39 -6.04 -10.01 -5.62
C SER A 39 -6.59 -11.21 -4.87
N ALA A 40 -7.61 -11.86 -5.44
CA ALA A 40 -8.16 -13.11 -4.90
C ALA A 40 -7.13 -14.26 -4.88
N GLU A 41 -6.09 -14.17 -5.72
CA GLU A 41 -4.98 -15.14 -5.81
C GLU A 41 -3.91 -14.91 -4.73
N GLY A 42 -4.09 -13.88 -3.89
CA GLY A 42 -3.21 -13.61 -2.76
C GLY A 42 -2.12 -12.59 -3.03
N TYR A 43 -2.14 -11.91 -4.19
CA TYR A 43 -1.31 -10.75 -4.44
C TYR A 43 -1.64 -9.66 -3.42
N ILE A 44 -0.59 -9.09 -2.82
CA ILE A 44 -0.68 -7.93 -1.94
C ILE A 44 0.40 -6.95 -2.38
N HIS A 45 0.04 -5.68 -2.45
CA HIS A 45 0.99 -4.60 -2.59
C HIS A 45 0.54 -3.42 -1.75
N PHE A 46 1.32 -3.11 -0.72
CA PHE A 46 1.11 -2.05 0.25
C PHE A 46 2.24 -1.04 0.11
N THR A 47 1.92 0.22 -0.15
CA THR A 47 2.92 1.30 -0.27
C THR A 47 2.55 2.45 0.64
N VAL A 48 3.54 2.96 1.37
CA VAL A 48 3.45 4.24 2.08
C VAL A 48 4.10 5.29 1.19
N HIS A 49 3.31 6.20 0.63
CA HIS A 49 3.82 7.24 -0.27
C HIS A 49 4.84 8.13 0.43
N ASP A 50 5.78 8.68 -0.35
CA ASP A 50 6.89 9.54 0.09
C ASP A 50 7.87 8.91 1.10
N SER A 51 7.69 7.64 1.46
CA SER A 51 8.62 6.88 2.30
C SER A 51 9.63 6.05 1.50
N GLY A 52 9.33 5.77 0.22
CA GLY A 52 10.04 4.78 -0.57
C GLY A 52 9.81 3.33 -0.14
N MET A 53 8.99 3.06 0.88
CA MET A 53 8.77 1.71 1.40
C MET A 53 7.53 1.05 0.79
N CYS A 54 7.71 -0.21 0.38
CA CYS A 54 6.69 -1.06 -0.19
C CYS A 54 6.78 -2.46 0.43
N LEU A 55 5.63 -3.04 0.78
CA LEU A 55 5.50 -4.45 1.13
C LEU A 55 4.71 -5.14 0.04
N SER A 56 5.25 -6.21 -0.54
CA SER A 56 4.58 -6.96 -1.59
C SER A 56 4.55 -8.46 -1.31
N ARG A 57 3.58 -9.16 -1.89
CA ARG A 57 3.54 -10.63 -1.95
C ARG A 57 2.88 -11.00 -3.27
N LEU A 58 3.51 -11.87 -4.06
CA LEU A 58 2.98 -12.22 -5.39
C LEU A 58 1.84 -13.23 -5.32
N LYS A 59 2.04 -14.33 -4.60
CA LYS A 59 1.04 -15.39 -4.40
C LYS A 59 0.82 -15.68 -2.93
N ARG A 60 -0.29 -16.33 -2.60
CA ARG A 60 -0.67 -16.61 -1.21
C ARG A 60 0.39 -17.40 -0.44
N GLU A 61 1.03 -18.35 -1.11
CA GLU A 61 2.06 -19.24 -0.58
C GLU A 61 3.43 -18.58 -0.41
N ASP A 62 3.66 -17.43 -1.04
CA ASP A 62 4.94 -16.73 -0.96
C ASP A 62 5.09 -16.00 0.37
N ALA A 63 6.34 -15.83 0.81
CA ALA A 63 6.64 -14.89 1.88
C ALA A 63 6.47 -13.45 1.38
N PRO A 64 6.03 -12.51 2.23
CA PRO A 64 6.02 -11.10 1.85
C PRO A 64 7.44 -10.56 1.75
N GLU A 65 7.67 -9.67 0.78
CA GLU A 65 8.93 -8.99 0.52
C GLU A 65 8.82 -7.50 0.87
N LEU A 66 9.86 -6.96 1.50
CA LEU A 66 10.00 -5.53 1.79
C LEU A 66 10.96 -4.90 0.78
N GLU A 67 10.47 -3.92 0.04
CA GLU A 67 11.24 -3.10 -0.89
C GLU A 67 11.41 -1.69 -0.31
N ILE A 68 12.64 -1.16 -0.34
CA ILE A 68 12.97 0.22 0.05
C ILE A 68 13.57 0.92 -1.16
N ARG A 69 12.75 1.73 -1.82
CA ARG A 69 13.10 2.56 -2.98
C ARG A 69 13.76 3.85 -2.55
N LYS A 70 14.86 4.20 -3.20
CA LYS A 70 15.49 5.52 -3.09
C LYS A 70 14.88 6.46 -4.13
N GLN A 71 14.71 7.73 -3.78
CA GLN A 71 14.28 8.75 -4.75
C GLN A 71 15.42 9.04 -5.73
N LEU A 72 15.18 8.77 -7.02
CA LEU A 72 16.14 9.01 -8.12
C LEU A 72 16.54 10.49 -8.28
N SER A 73 15.75 11.42 -7.75
CA SER A 73 16.02 12.87 -7.84
C SER A 73 17.28 13.32 -7.09
N GLN A 74 17.75 12.55 -6.09
CA GLN A 74 19.01 12.84 -5.39
C GLN A 74 20.24 12.32 -6.15
N GLU A 75 20.07 11.32 -7.02
CA GLU A 75 21.18 10.70 -7.77
C GLU A 75 21.44 11.42 -9.10
N MET A 76 20.42 12.01 -9.72
CA MET A 76 20.57 12.71 -11.02
C MET A 76 20.77 14.23 -10.91
N GLY A 77 20.99 14.76 -9.70
CA GLY A 77 21.10 16.21 -9.43
C GLY A 77 22.53 16.76 -9.29
N ARG A 78 23.57 15.99 -9.63
CA ARG A 78 24.98 16.44 -9.62
C ARG A 78 25.65 16.19 -10.97
N GLU A 79 25.14 16.84 -12.00
CA GLU A 79 25.99 17.28 -13.11
C GLU A 79 25.90 18.80 -13.13
N GLU A 80 26.66 19.43 -12.23
CA GLU A 80 27.00 20.85 -12.31
C GLU A 80 27.83 21.07 -13.59
N ASN A 81 27.36 21.95 -14.46
CA ASN A 81 28.18 22.65 -15.46
C ASN A 81 28.25 24.12 -15.06
#